data_AF-A0A212JEC0-F1
#
_entry.id   AF-A0A212JEC0-F1
#
_cell.length_a   1.000
_cell.length_b   1.000
_cell.length_c   1.000
_cell.angle_alpha   90.00
_cell.angle_beta   90.00
_cell.angle_gamma   90.00
#
_symmetry.space_group_name_H-M   'P 1'
#
loop_
_entity.id
_entity.type
_entity.pdbx_description
1 polymer ?
#
loop_
_entity_poly.entity_id
_entity_poly.type
_entity_poly.pdbx_seq_one_letter_code
_entity_poly.pdbx_strand_id
1 'polypeptide(L)'
;MLEAKYKLGLFADPYKYCDVNRAKKEIYTAENRAVARKIASESFVLLKNANNTLPLKKGGTIAVVGPLANTRSNMPGTWSVAVDLTKPATVVEGIQEVAGNNAKVVYAKGSHLINDAKYEQNATMFGRTLHRDQETRSNEEMLQEALQISKDADVIVAALGESSEMSGESSSRTEIGIPDVQKELLRELLKTGKPVVLVLFTGRPLTLTWENENVPAILNVWFGGSEAAHAIGDVLFGDVNPSGKLVATFPQNVGQIPLFYNHKNTGRPLHEGRWFEKFRSNYLDVSNDPLYPFGYGLSYTTFSYSDVKLSSTTLDAKGELTASVTVTNTGKYDGAEVVQLYIRDLVGSVTRPVKELKGFEKTFIKAGESKNVSFKITPELLKFYNYNLEYVFEKGDFDVMIGGNSSDVKSARFTLN
;
A
#
# COMPACT_ATOMS: atom_id res chain seq x y z
N MET A 1 20.70 26.08 20.25
CA MET A 1 21.44 26.04 18.96
C MET A 1 22.90 25.59 19.13
N LEU A 2 23.68 26.16 20.06
CA LEU A 2 25.09 25.78 20.28
C LEU A 2 25.24 24.33 20.75
N GLU A 3 24.41 23.87 21.69
CA GLU A 3 24.41 22.47 22.14
C GLU A 3 24.20 21.47 21.00
N ALA A 4 23.37 21.80 20.01
CA ALA A 4 23.15 20.94 18.86
C ALA A 4 24.43 20.82 18.00
N LYS A 5 25.08 21.94 17.70
CA LYS A 5 26.37 21.96 16.97
C LYS A 5 27.46 21.20 17.74
N TYR A 6 27.47 21.33 19.06
CA TYR A 6 28.40 20.61 19.92
C TYR A 6 28.14 19.10 19.90
N LYS A 7 26.90 18.66 20.08
CA LYS A 7 26.51 17.24 20.01
C LYS A 7 26.80 16.62 18.63
N LEU A 8 26.67 17.39 17.55
CA LEU A 8 27.06 16.96 16.20
C LEU A 8 28.58 16.81 16.02
N GLY A 9 29.39 17.35 16.95
CA GLY A 9 30.84 17.35 16.91
C GLY A 9 31.47 18.49 16.12
N LEU A 10 30.68 19.48 15.69
CA LEU A 10 31.14 20.54 14.78
C LEU A 10 32.08 21.56 15.43
N PHE A 11 32.14 21.62 16.77
CA PHE A 11 33.15 22.40 17.48
C PHE A 11 34.50 21.70 17.57
N ALA A 12 34.50 20.36 17.58
CA ALA A 12 35.73 19.57 17.58
C ALA A 12 36.29 19.42 16.15
N ASP A 13 35.41 19.19 15.18
CA ASP A 13 35.75 19.11 13.76
C ASP A 13 34.61 19.75 12.93
N PRO A 14 34.77 21.01 12.49
CA PRO A 14 33.79 21.69 11.64
C PRO A 14 33.58 21.01 10.28
N TYR A 15 34.55 20.22 9.82
CA TYR A 15 34.55 19.54 8.51
C TYR A 15 34.21 18.06 8.60
N LYS A 16 33.75 17.58 9.77
CA LYS A 16 33.41 16.18 10.05
C LYS A 16 32.57 15.49 8.97
N TYR A 17 31.72 16.26 8.27
CA TYR A 17 30.85 15.74 7.22
C TYR A 17 31.29 16.08 5.78
N CYS A 18 32.44 16.72 5.60
CA CYS A 18 32.94 17.28 4.33
C CYS A 18 34.09 16.45 3.74
N ASP A 19 33.85 15.16 3.44
CA ASP A 19 34.83 14.26 2.82
C ASP A 19 34.43 13.92 1.37
N VAL A 20 35.25 14.38 0.41
CA VAL A 20 35.03 14.17 -1.03
C VAL A 20 35.24 12.71 -1.47
N ASN A 21 36.08 11.95 -0.78
CA ASN A 21 36.28 10.53 -1.06
C ASN A 21 35.11 9.70 -0.54
N ARG A 22 34.56 10.08 0.61
CA ARG A 22 33.35 9.45 1.16
C ARG A 22 32.17 9.61 0.22
N ALA A 23 31.94 10.83 -0.30
CA ALA A 23 30.87 11.09 -1.27
C ALA A 23 30.95 10.19 -2.52
N LYS A 24 32.16 9.92 -3.03
CA LYS A 24 32.37 9.03 -4.20
C LYS A 24 32.14 7.56 -3.89
N LYS A 25 32.38 7.13 -2.64
CA LYS A 25 32.36 5.72 -2.25
C LYS A 25 31.04 5.26 -1.66
N GLU A 26 30.27 6.15 -1.02
CA GLU A 26 29.11 5.76 -0.20
C GLU A 26 27.76 6.17 -0.78
N ILE A 27 27.72 7.09 -1.76
CA ILE A 27 26.48 7.55 -2.38
C ILE A 27 26.11 6.63 -3.55
N TYR A 28 24.88 6.12 -3.53
CA TYR A 28 24.28 5.35 -4.64
C TYR A 28 25.07 4.07 -5.02
N THR A 29 25.64 3.39 -4.03
CA THR A 29 26.36 2.12 -4.21
C THR A 29 25.42 0.98 -4.61
N ALA A 30 25.97 -0.06 -5.23
CA ALA A 30 25.19 -1.27 -5.57
C ALA A 30 24.54 -1.93 -4.35
N GLU A 31 25.22 -1.91 -3.20
CA GLU A 31 24.69 -2.46 -1.94
C GLU A 31 23.48 -1.65 -1.44
N ASN A 32 23.60 -0.32 -1.38
CA ASN A 32 22.49 0.55 -0.97
C ASN A 32 21.27 0.40 -1.91
N ARG A 33 21.52 0.25 -3.21
CA ARG A 33 20.48 0.00 -4.21
C ARG A 33 19.84 -1.38 -4.04
N ALA A 34 20.63 -2.43 -3.77
CA ALA A 34 20.08 -3.76 -3.50
C ALA A 34 19.15 -3.76 -2.27
N VAL A 35 19.52 -3.04 -1.21
CA VAL A 35 18.66 -2.83 -0.03
C VAL A 35 17.41 -2.05 -0.41
N ALA A 36 17.52 -0.99 -1.20
CA ALA A 36 16.38 -0.20 -1.66
C ALA A 36 15.39 -1.04 -2.49
N ARG A 37 15.88 -1.86 -3.44
CA ARG A 37 15.06 -2.80 -4.23
C ARG A 37 14.31 -3.79 -3.35
N LYS A 38 14.99 -4.38 -2.36
CA LYS A 38 14.37 -5.29 -1.39
C LYS A 38 13.24 -4.59 -0.62
N ILE A 39 13.51 -3.43 -0.02
CA ILE A 39 12.52 -2.67 0.75
C ILE A 39 11.33 -2.25 -0.13
N ALA A 40 11.59 -1.81 -1.37
CA ALA A 40 10.54 -1.47 -2.32
C ALA A 40 9.61 -2.67 -2.59
N SER A 41 10.17 -3.85 -2.89
CA SER A 41 9.37 -5.06 -3.14
C SER A 41 8.55 -5.50 -1.91
N GLU A 42 9.07 -5.26 -0.70
CA GLU A 42 8.37 -5.56 0.56
C GLU A 42 7.30 -4.50 0.93
N SER A 43 7.32 -3.33 0.29
CA SER A 43 6.38 -2.22 0.53
C SER A 43 5.09 -2.32 -0.29
N PHE A 44 5.13 -3.07 -1.40
CA PHE A 44 3.99 -3.17 -2.31
C PHE A 44 2.83 -3.92 -1.67
N VAL A 45 1.62 -3.46 -1.96
CA VAL A 45 0.38 -4.01 -1.42
C VAL A 45 -0.43 -4.61 -2.57
N LEU A 46 -0.58 -5.93 -2.54
CA LEU A 46 -1.48 -6.61 -3.47
C LEU A 46 -2.92 -6.37 -3.02
N LEU A 47 -3.67 -5.57 -3.78
CA LEU A 47 -5.04 -5.17 -3.43
C LEU A 47 -6.08 -6.17 -3.96
N LYS A 48 -5.81 -6.77 -5.12
CA LYS A 48 -6.67 -7.78 -5.74
C LYS A 48 -5.83 -8.73 -6.58
N ASN A 49 -6.19 -10.01 -6.60
CA ASN A 49 -5.56 -11.01 -7.47
C ASN A 49 -6.55 -12.15 -7.80
N ALA A 50 -7.55 -11.87 -8.63
CA ALA A 50 -8.50 -12.86 -9.10
C ALA A 50 -7.85 -13.84 -10.09
N ASN A 51 -8.34 -15.08 -10.10
CA ASN A 51 -7.94 -16.14 -11.03
C ASN A 51 -6.43 -16.43 -11.08
N ASN A 52 -5.70 -16.12 -9.99
CA ASN A 52 -4.24 -16.25 -9.94
C ASN A 52 -3.53 -15.54 -11.11
N THR A 53 -4.02 -14.35 -11.49
CA THR A 53 -3.42 -13.54 -12.56
C THR A 53 -1.96 -13.22 -12.27
N LEU A 54 -1.63 -12.90 -11.01
CA LEU A 54 -0.26 -12.82 -10.50
C LEU A 54 0.11 -14.04 -9.64
N PRO A 55 1.39 -14.46 -9.63
CA PRO A 55 2.50 -13.90 -10.42
C PRO A 55 2.44 -14.28 -11.91
N LEU A 56 2.99 -13.43 -12.77
CA LEU A 56 3.14 -13.64 -14.21
C LEU A 56 4.20 -14.68 -14.51
N LYS A 57 4.02 -15.40 -15.63
CA LYS A 57 5.08 -16.25 -16.19
C LYS A 57 6.18 -15.36 -16.79
N LYS A 58 7.44 -15.73 -16.55
CA LYS A 58 8.60 -15.17 -17.28
C LYS A 58 8.66 -15.75 -18.69
N GLY A 59 7.70 -15.39 -19.54
CA GLY A 59 7.50 -16.00 -20.86
C GLY A 59 6.51 -15.20 -21.71
N GLY A 60 6.56 -15.41 -23.03
CA GLY A 60 5.58 -14.83 -23.95
C GLY A 60 5.79 -13.34 -24.22
N THR A 61 4.72 -12.64 -24.60
CA THR A 61 4.72 -11.20 -24.87
C THR A 61 3.96 -10.45 -23.78
N ILE A 62 4.61 -9.45 -23.17
CA ILE A 62 4.05 -8.61 -22.11
C ILE A 62 3.90 -7.19 -22.68
N ALA A 63 2.66 -6.70 -22.75
CA ALA A 63 2.41 -5.31 -23.10
C ALA A 63 2.44 -4.46 -21.82
N VAL A 64 3.32 -3.46 -21.78
CA VAL A 64 3.40 -2.49 -20.68
C VAL A 64 2.84 -1.17 -21.20
N VAL A 65 1.70 -0.75 -20.64
CA VAL A 65 0.90 0.35 -21.20
C VAL A 65 0.61 1.38 -20.11
N GLY A 66 0.72 2.67 -20.46
CA GLY A 66 0.28 3.77 -19.59
C GLY A 66 1.32 4.88 -19.43
N PRO A 67 0.91 6.07 -18.95
CA PRO A 67 1.79 7.22 -18.81
C PRO A 67 2.93 7.00 -17.81
N LEU A 68 2.81 6.03 -16.90
CA LEU A 68 3.86 5.71 -15.91
C LEU A 68 4.71 4.49 -16.30
N ALA A 69 4.45 3.87 -17.45
CA ALA A 69 5.21 2.72 -17.91
C ALA A 69 6.66 3.08 -18.27
N ASN A 70 6.88 4.22 -18.94
CA ASN A 70 8.19 4.60 -19.46
C ASN A 70 8.70 5.96 -18.94
N THR A 71 8.64 6.19 -17.63
CA THR A 71 9.16 7.40 -16.98
C THR A 71 10.17 7.04 -15.88
N ARG A 72 11.34 7.70 -15.90
CA ARG A 72 12.39 7.52 -14.87
C ARG A 72 12.17 8.45 -13.69
N SER A 73 11.87 9.71 -13.98
CA SER A 73 11.84 10.80 -13.02
C SER A 73 10.69 10.71 -12.01
N ASN A 74 9.62 9.98 -12.33
CA ASN A 74 8.51 9.77 -11.40
C ASN A 74 8.74 8.59 -10.45
N MET A 75 9.60 7.61 -10.78
CA MET A 75 9.80 6.39 -9.98
C MET A 75 10.19 6.66 -8.51
N PRO A 76 11.07 7.64 -8.21
CA PRO A 76 11.46 7.92 -6.83
C PRO A 76 10.34 8.44 -5.93
N GLY A 77 9.25 8.98 -6.50
CA GLY A 77 8.25 9.73 -5.75
C GLY A 77 8.66 11.15 -5.42
N THR A 78 7.74 11.92 -4.84
CA THR A 78 8.00 13.29 -4.36
C THR A 78 9.00 13.26 -3.18
N TRP A 79 9.45 14.44 -2.73
CA TRP A 79 10.50 14.60 -1.70
C TRP A 79 11.87 13.99 -2.03
N SER A 80 12.10 13.62 -3.30
CA SER A 80 13.35 13.05 -3.80
C SER A 80 14.34 14.12 -4.30
N VAL A 81 14.58 15.16 -3.51
CA VAL A 81 15.33 16.37 -3.94
C VAL A 81 16.80 16.13 -4.26
N ALA A 82 17.41 15.09 -3.70
CA ALA A 82 18.82 14.75 -3.91
C ALA A 82 19.02 13.58 -4.91
N VAL A 83 17.94 13.06 -5.48
CA VAL A 83 18.01 11.96 -6.45
C VAL A 83 18.35 12.52 -7.82
N ASP A 84 19.33 11.89 -8.48
CA ASP A 84 19.52 12.07 -9.91
C ASP A 84 18.39 11.34 -10.66
N LEU A 85 17.39 12.10 -11.10
CA LEU A 85 16.17 11.59 -11.72
C LEU A 85 16.39 10.90 -13.07
N THR A 86 17.61 10.94 -13.62
CA THR A 86 17.96 10.24 -14.86
C THR A 86 18.39 8.80 -14.64
N LYS A 87 18.74 8.42 -13.39
CA LYS A 87 19.27 7.09 -13.06
C LYS A 87 18.24 5.98 -12.84
N PRO A 88 17.06 6.23 -12.25
CA PRO A 88 16.05 5.18 -12.06
C PRO A 88 15.69 4.51 -13.39
N ALA A 89 15.48 3.19 -13.36
CA ALA A 89 14.93 2.47 -14.51
C ALA A 89 13.44 2.78 -14.69
N THR A 90 12.94 2.71 -15.92
CA THR A 90 11.49 2.76 -16.17
C THR A 90 10.85 1.39 -15.92
N VAL A 91 9.52 1.31 -15.77
CA VAL A 91 8.83 0.02 -15.59
C VAL A 91 9.09 -0.92 -16.76
N VAL A 92 9.12 -0.40 -18.00
CA VAL A 92 9.49 -1.16 -19.20
C VAL A 92 10.88 -1.77 -19.06
N GLU A 93 11.86 -0.97 -18.66
CA GLU A 93 13.24 -1.42 -18.46
C GLU A 93 13.35 -2.46 -17.33
N GLY A 94 12.73 -2.20 -16.18
CA GLY A 94 12.75 -3.11 -15.04
C GLY A 94 12.13 -4.47 -15.35
N ILE A 95 10.96 -4.49 -16.01
CA ILE A 95 10.31 -5.74 -16.44
C ILE A 95 11.20 -6.49 -17.44
N GLN A 96 11.77 -5.79 -18.43
CA GLN A 96 12.63 -6.41 -19.44
C GLN A 96 13.91 -6.99 -18.83
N GLU A 97 14.55 -6.27 -17.91
CA GLU A 97 15.78 -6.72 -17.23
C GLU A 97 15.53 -7.91 -16.31
N VAL A 98 14.41 -7.93 -15.57
CA VAL A 98 14.06 -9.06 -14.67
C VAL A 98 13.61 -10.30 -15.47
N ALA A 99 12.87 -10.11 -16.58
CA ALA A 99 12.47 -11.21 -17.45
C ALA A 99 13.66 -11.80 -18.24
N GLY A 100 14.69 -10.98 -18.51
CA GLY A 100 15.79 -11.33 -19.39
C GLY A 100 15.29 -11.64 -20.81
N ASN A 101 15.89 -12.65 -21.45
CA ASN A 101 15.51 -13.08 -22.80
C ASN A 101 14.27 -13.99 -22.84
N ASN A 102 13.60 -14.21 -21.70
CA ASN A 102 12.50 -15.18 -21.62
C ASN A 102 11.15 -14.59 -22.06
N ALA A 103 10.98 -13.26 -21.97
CA ALA A 103 9.77 -12.57 -22.38
C ALA A 103 10.09 -11.39 -23.31
N LYS A 104 9.18 -11.14 -24.26
CA LYS A 104 9.20 -9.96 -25.12
C LYS A 104 8.39 -8.86 -24.45
N VAL A 105 9.01 -7.74 -24.11
CA VAL A 105 8.29 -6.56 -23.62
C VAL A 105 7.97 -5.64 -24.78
N VAL A 106 6.69 -5.26 -24.91
CA VAL A 106 6.22 -4.23 -25.86
C VAL A 106 5.61 -3.07 -25.07
N TYR A 107 5.75 -1.85 -25.56
CA TYR A 107 5.37 -0.65 -24.83
C TYR A 107 4.55 0.30 -25.70
N ALA A 108 3.52 0.91 -25.10
CA ALA A 108 2.81 2.06 -25.63
C ALA A 108 2.44 3.02 -24.49
N LYS A 109 2.44 4.32 -24.79
CA LYS A 109 2.07 5.34 -23.80
C LYS A 109 0.59 5.25 -23.42
N GLY A 110 -0.28 4.99 -24.40
CA GLY A 110 -1.72 4.76 -24.22
C GLY A 110 -2.53 6.03 -23.93
N SER A 111 -2.08 6.87 -23.00
CA SER A 111 -2.73 8.14 -22.67
C SER A 111 -1.75 9.16 -22.11
N HIS A 112 -2.19 10.41 -22.05
CA HIS A 112 -1.60 11.41 -21.16
C HIS A 112 -1.84 11.07 -19.67
N LEU A 113 -1.27 11.86 -18.76
CA LEU A 113 -1.52 11.69 -17.33
C LEU A 113 -2.97 12.02 -16.97
N ILE A 114 -3.49 13.11 -17.53
CA ILE A 114 -4.85 13.60 -17.32
C ILE A 114 -5.26 14.41 -18.56
N ASN A 115 -6.56 14.53 -18.87
CA ASN A 115 -6.99 15.27 -20.06
C ASN A 115 -6.53 16.74 -20.04
N ASP A 116 -6.61 17.41 -18.89
CA ASP A 116 -6.22 18.81 -18.73
C ASP A 116 -4.69 19.00 -18.77
N ALA A 117 -4.20 19.65 -19.84
CA ALA A 117 -2.76 19.89 -20.03
C ALA A 117 -2.14 20.80 -18.95
N LYS A 118 -2.90 21.76 -18.43
CA LYS A 118 -2.42 22.67 -17.38
C LYS A 118 -2.30 21.93 -16.05
N TYR A 119 -3.25 21.05 -15.76
CA TYR A 119 -3.16 20.15 -14.62
C TYR A 119 -1.90 19.28 -14.76
N GLU A 120 -1.69 18.62 -15.90
CA GLU A 120 -0.52 17.77 -16.10
C GLU A 120 0.81 18.53 -15.92
N GLN A 121 0.90 19.76 -16.44
CA GLN A 121 2.06 20.62 -16.24
C GLN A 121 2.34 20.87 -14.74
N ASN A 122 1.31 21.18 -13.95
CA ASN A 122 1.45 21.41 -12.51
C ASN A 122 1.80 20.10 -11.77
N ALA A 123 1.19 18.98 -12.18
CA ALA A 123 1.37 17.65 -11.60
C ALA A 123 2.75 17.03 -11.91
N THR A 124 3.48 17.56 -12.88
CA THR A 124 4.78 17.05 -13.34
C THR A 124 5.91 18.07 -13.19
N MET A 125 5.73 19.04 -12.28
CA MET A 125 6.74 20.02 -11.90
C MET A 125 8.04 19.38 -11.40
N PHE A 126 9.08 20.21 -11.24
CA PHE A 126 10.37 19.80 -10.70
C PHE A 126 11.12 18.77 -11.57
N GLY A 127 10.86 18.72 -12.87
CA GLY A 127 11.55 17.79 -13.78
C GLY A 127 10.93 16.39 -13.86
N ARG A 128 9.65 16.26 -13.50
CA ARG A 128 8.86 15.02 -13.56
C ARG A 128 8.02 14.90 -14.82
N THR A 129 8.36 15.69 -15.84
CA THR A 129 7.64 15.78 -17.11
C THR A 129 7.44 14.40 -17.75
N LEU A 130 6.27 14.21 -18.36
CA LEU A 130 5.91 13.05 -19.18
C LEU A 130 5.94 13.40 -20.67
N HIS A 131 6.63 14.50 -21.01
CA HIS A 131 6.89 14.97 -22.37
C HIS A 131 5.64 15.11 -23.24
N ARG A 132 4.55 15.62 -22.64
CA ARG A 132 3.29 15.86 -23.36
C ARG A 132 3.43 16.88 -24.48
N ASP A 133 4.31 17.85 -24.31
CA ASP A 133 4.66 18.85 -25.32
C ASP A 133 5.36 18.25 -26.56
N GLN A 134 5.97 17.07 -26.41
CA GLN A 134 6.62 16.33 -27.50
C GLN A 134 5.69 15.28 -28.12
N GLU A 135 4.49 15.10 -27.56
CA GLU A 135 3.53 14.13 -28.03
C GLU A 135 2.67 14.74 -29.14
N THR A 136 2.85 14.24 -30.36
CA THR A 136 2.10 14.73 -31.53
C THR A 136 0.82 13.95 -31.77
N ARG A 137 0.67 12.77 -31.16
CA ARG A 137 -0.51 11.92 -31.27
C ARG A 137 -1.63 12.43 -30.36
N SER A 138 -2.85 12.37 -30.85
CA SER A 138 -4.07 12.53 -30.05
C SER A 138 -4.24 11.40 -29.03
N ASN A 139 -5.11 11.61 -28.03
CA ASN A 139 -5.49 10.55 -27.09
C ASN A 139 -6.02 9.30 -27.80
N GLU A 140 -6.81 9.48 -28.87
CA GLU A 140 -7.32 8.36 -29.66
C GLU A 140 -6.20 7.60 -30.37
N GLU A 141 -5.25 8.29 -30.99
CA GLU A 141 -4.12 7.64 -31.66
C GLU A 141 -3.21 6.87 -30.67
N MET A 142 -2.95 7.44 -29.48
CA MET A 142 -2.21 6.75 -28.42
C MET A 142 -2.96 5.52 -27.90
N LEU A 143 -4.28 5.62 -27.75
CA LEU A 143 -5.14 4.53 -27.35
C LEU A 143 -5.12 3.41 -28.40
N GLN A 144 -5.29 3.74 -29.68
CA GLN A 144 -5.26 2.74 -30.77
C GLN A 144 -3.89 2.06 -30.88
N GLU A 145 -2.78 2.80 -30.69
CA GLU A 145 -1.44 2.19 -30.59
C GLU A 145 -1.39 1.18 -29.43
N ALA A 146 -1.87 1.57 -28.24
CA ALA A 146 -1.88 0.70 -27.07
C ALA A 146 -2.71 -0.56 -27.28
N LEU A 147 -3.88 -0.47 -27.92
CA LEU A 147 -4.71 -1.63 -28.26
C LEU A 147 -4.02 -2.52 -29.30
N GLN A 148 -3.39 -1.91 -30.31
CA GLN A 148 -2.71 -2.64 -31.37
C GLN A 148 -1.52 -3.45 -30.85
N ILE A 149 -0.69 -2.90 -29.98
CA ILE A 149 0.42 -3.65 -29.38
C ILE A 149 -0.06 -4.72 -28.38
N SER A 150 -1.21 -4.50 -27.75
CA SER A 150 -1.77 -5.41 -26.73
C SER A 150 -2.48 -6.61 -27.35
N LYS A 151 -2.88 -6.53 -28.62
CA LYS A 151 -3.58 -7.61 -29.34
C LYS A 151 -2.80 -8.92 -29.33
N ASP A 152 -1.49 -8.83 -29.55
CA ASP A 152 -0.59 -10.00 -29.62
C ASP A 152 0.12 -10.30 -28.29
N ALA A 153 -0.18 -9.52 -27.24
CA ALA A 153 0.34 -9.78 -25.90
C ALA A 153 -0.41 -10.91 -25.21
N ASP A 154 0.28 -11.66 -24.36
CA ASP A 154 -0.29 -12.68 -23.50
C ASP A 154 -0.89 -12.07 -22.22
N VAL A 155 -0.33 -10.94 -21.77
CA VAL A 155 -0.78 -10.17 -20.62
C VAL A 155 -0.48 -8.68 -20.80
N ILE A 156 -1.35 -7.84 -20.25
CA ILE A 156 -1.22 -6.39 -20.23
C ILE A 156 -0.88 -5.95 -18.80
N VAL A 157 0.21 -5.22 -18.64
CA VAL A 157 0.60 -4.49 -17.43
C VAL A 157 0.25 -3.03 -17.63
N ALA A 158 -0.85 -2.59 -17.02
CA ALA A 158 -1.29 -1.20 -17.05
C ALA A 158 -0.62 -0.42 -15.91
N ALA A 159 0.40 0.38 -16.23
CA ALA A 159 1.14 1.23 -15.29
C ALA A 159 0.47 2.61 -15.19
N LEU A 160 -0.47 2.73 -14.26
CA LEU A 160 -1.40 3.86 -14.15
C LEU A 160 -1.39 4.47 -12.75
N GLY A 161 -1.99 5.65 -12.63
CA GLY A 161 -2.22 6.34 -11.36
C GLY A 161 -1.74 7.78 -11.39
N GLU A 162 -1.00 8.17 -10.36
CA GLU A 162 -0.53 9.53 -10.15
C GLU A 162 0.89 9.74 -10.71
N SER A 163 1.21 10.96 -11.16
CA SER A 163 2.62 11.39 -11.19
C SER A 163 3.10 11.65 -9.76
N SER A 164 4.42 11.67 -9.55
CA SER A 164 4.97 11.78 -8.19
C SER A 164 4.54 13.05 -7.44
N GLU A 165 4.46 14.18 -8.16
CA GLU A 165 4.14 15.49 -7.59
C GLU A 165 2.63 15.78 -7.54
N MET A 166 1.76 14.83 -7.91
CA MET A 166 0.34 14.90 -7.51
C MET A 166 0.14 14.66 -6.01
N SER A 167 1.20 14.22 -5.31
CA SER A 167 1.31 14.14 -3.85
C SER A 167 2.44 15.05 -3.36
N GLY A 168 2.70 15.09 -2.06
CA GLY A 168 3.71 15.97 -1.46
C GLY A 168 3.13 17.31 -1.01
N GLU A 169 4.02 18.27 -0.77
CA GLU A 169 3.64 19.61 -0.30
C GLU A 169 2.80 20.35 -1.34
N SER A 170 1.71 20.98 -0.90
CA SER A 170 0.83 21.79 -1.76
C SER A 170 0.18 21.04 -2.94
N SER A 171 0.05 19.70 -2.84
CA SER A 171 -0.55 18.86 -3.88
C SER A 171 -1.83 18.17 -3.40
N SER A 172 -2.77 18.95 -2.86
CA SER A 172 -4.09 18.47 -2.45
C SER A 172 -4.97 18.17 -3.66
N ARG A 173 -5.75 17.06 -3.60
CA ARG A 173 -6.72 16.68 -4.62
C ARG A 173 -8.11 16.61 -4.02
N THR A 174 -9.09 17.21 -4.69
CA THR A 174 -10.51 17.12 -4.33
C THR A 174 -11.15 15.83 -4.87
N GLU A 175 -10.57 15.27 -5.93
CA GLU A 175 -10.93 13.98 -6.51
C GLU A 175 -9.73 13.05 -6.46
N ILE A 176 -9.90 11.88 -5.85
CA ILE A 176 -8.81 10.92 -5.58
C ILE A 176 -8.95 9.62 -6.39
N GLY A 177 -9.64 9.65 -7.53
CA GLY A 177 -9.64 8.52 -8.47
C GLY A 177 -8.37 8.48 -9.35
N ILE A 178 -8.19 7.39 -10.09
CA ILE A 178 -7.30 7.39 -11.27
C ILE A 178 -7.78 8.48 -12.26
N PRO A 179 -6.88 9.27 -12.88
CA PRO A 179 -7.26 10.29 -13.84
C PRO A 179 -8.11 9.80 -15.02
N ASP A 180 -8.90 10.70 -15.60
CA ASP A 180 -9.92 10.45 -16.61
C ASP A 180 -9.45 9.63 -17.83
N VAL A 181 -8.44 10.11 -18.55
CA VAL A 181 -7.92 9.45 -19.77
C VAL A 181 -7.24 8.12 -19.47
N GLN A 182 -6.70 7.95 -18.25
CA GLN A 182 -6.13 6.67 -17.81
C GLN A 182 -7.23 5.65 -17.48
N LYS A 183 -8.36 6.10 -16.90
CA LYS A 183 -9.53 5.24 -16.67
C LYS A 183 -10.15 4.79 -17.99
N GLU A 184 -10.22 5.67 -18.98
CA GLU A 184 -10.66 5.33 -20.34
C GLU A 184 -9.73 4.29 -20.98
N LEU A 185 -8.41 4.53 -20.96
CA LEU A 185 -7.42 3.56 -21.40
C LEU A 185 -7.59 2.19 -20.73
N LEU A 186 -7.74 2.15 -19.40
CA LEU A 186 -7.93 0.90 -18.66
C LEU A 186 -9.21 0.15 -19.08
N ARG A 187 -10.31 0.86 -19.34
CA ARG A 187 -11.56 0.28 -19.86
C ARG A 187 -11.35 -0.39 -21.20
N GLU A 188 -10.68 0.28 -22.12
CA GLU A 188 -10.44 -0.27 -23.46
C GLU A 188 -9.45 -1.45 -23.43
N LEU A 189 -8.42 -1.39 -22.58
CA LEU A 189 -7.50 -2.53 -22.38
C LEU A 189 -8.26 -3.77 -21.86
N LEU A 190 -9.19 -3.60 -20.93
CA LEU A 190 -10.02 -4.71 -20.43
C LEU A 190 -10.94 -5.30 -21.50
N LYS A 191 -11.46 -4.48 -22.43
CA LYS A 191 -12.30 -4.95 -23.55
C LYS A 191 -11.57 -5.84 -24.54
N THR A 192 -10.23 -5.84 -24.54
CA THR A 192 -9.44 -6.76 -25.38
C THR A 192 -9.63 -8.23 -24.99
N GLY A 193 -10.14 -8.50 -23.78
CA GLY A 193 -10.26 -9.85 -23.22
C GLY A 193 -8.93 -10.46 -22.76
N LYS A 194 -7.82 -9.73 -22.87
CA LYS A 194 -6.52 -10.15 -22.33
C LYS A 194 -6.51 -10.00 -20.80
N PRO A 195 -5.73 -10.81 -20.08
CA PRO A 195 -5.46 -10.57 -18.67
C PRO A 195 -4.82 -9.19 -18.49
N VAL A 196 -5.39 -8.36 -17.60
CA VAL A 196 -4.87 -7.03 -17.26
C VAL A 196 -4.44 -7.00 -15.80
N VAL A 197 -3.20 -6.57 -15.55
CA VAL A 197 -2.67 -6.25 -14.23
C VAL A 197 -2.56 -4.74 -14.12
N LEU A 198 -3.26 -4.14 -13.17
CA LEU A 198 -3.08 -2.74 -12.80
C LEU A 198 -1.89 -2.62 -11.84
N VAL A 199 -0.80 -2.04 -12.32
CA VAL A 199 0.32 -1.58 -11.49
C VAL A 199 0.05 -0.13 -11.15
N LEU A 200 -0.42 0.10 -9.92
CA LEU A 200 -0.93 1.38 -9.45
C LEU A 200 0.16 2.18 -8.74
N PHE A 201 0.48 3.34 -9.29
CA PHE A 201 1.36 4.33 -8.66
C PHE A 201 0.54 5.40 -7.95
N THR A 202 0.86 5.68 -6.69
CA THR A 202 0.18 6.73 -5.93
C THR A 202 0.96 7.13 -4.68
N GLY A 203 0.77 8.39 -4.25
CA GLY A 203 1.25 8.89 -2.96
C GLY A 203 0.18 8.95 -1.88
N ARG A 204 -1.04 8.42 -2.13
CA ARG A 204 -2.20 8.50 -1.22
C ARG A 204 -3.18 7.33 -1.40
N PRO A 205 -4.16 7.16 -0.50
CA PRO A 205 -5.36 6.38 -0.81
C PRO A 205 -6.14 6.96 -2.00
N LEU A 206 -6.66 6.08 -2.85
CA LEU A 206 -7.48 6.42 -4.01
C LEU A 206 -8.87 5.77 -3.94
N THR A 207 -9.83 6.33 -4.67
CA THR A 207 -11.16 5.73 -4.87
C THR A 207 -11.13 4.78 -6.06
N LEU A 208 -11.17 3.47 -5.77
CA LEU A 208 -10.87 2.39 -6.73
C LEU A 208 -12.03 1.38 -6.88
N THR A 209 -13.27 1.78 -6.61
CA THR A 209 -14.42 0.85 -6.62
C THR A 209 -14.60 0.20 -7.99
N TRP A 210 -14.57 1.00 -9.05
CA TRP A 210 -14.68 0.53 -10.42
C TRP A 210 -13.52 -0.41 -10.79
N GLU A 211 -12.28 -0.06 -10.43
CA GLU A 211 -11.10 -0.88 -10.68
C GLU A 211 -11.17 -2.20 -9.92
N ASN A 212 -11.60 -2.18 -8.66
CA ASN A 212 -11.79 -3.37 -7.85
C ASN A 212 -12.87 -4.30 -8.42
N GLU A 213 -13.91 -3.78 -9.06
CA GLU A 213 -14.92 -4.62 -9.73
C GLU A 213 -14.37 -5.23 -11.03
N ASN A 214 -13.67 -4.44 -11.84
CA ASN A 214 -13.43 -4.77 -13.25
C ASN A 214 -12.02 -5.33 -13.55
N VAL A 215 -11.01 -5.00 -12.75
CA VAL A 215 -9.62 -5.41 -12.99
C VAL A 215 -9.32 -6.73 -12.28
N PRO A 216 -8.75 -7.76 -12.95
CA PRO A 216 -8.40 -9.03 -12.33
C PRO A 216 -7.36 -8.92 -11.22
N ALA A 217 -6.28 -8.15 -11.43
CA ALA A 217 -5.21 -7.97 -10.46
C ALA A 217 -4.82 -6.49 -10.30
N ILE A 218 -4.64 -6.07 -9.05
CA ILE A 218 -4.26 -4.70 -8.68
C ILE A 218 -3.10 -4.79 -7.70
N LEU A 219 -1.93 -4.29 -8.13
CA LEU A 219 -0.74 -4.17 -7.30
C LEU A 219 -0.50 -2.67 -7.04
N ASN A 220 -0.70 -2.23 -5.79
CA ASN A 220 -0.31 -0.89 -5.38
C ASN A 220 1.19 -0.87 -5.09
N VAL A 221 1.93 -0.13 -5.91
CA VAL A 221 3.40 -0.01 -5.84
C VAL A 221 3.84 1.31 -5.23
N TRP A 222 2.89 2.15 -4.81
CA TRP A 222 3.13 3.50 -4.30
C TRP A 222 4.07 4.28 -5.25
N PHE A 223 5.15 4.83 -4.72
CA PHE A 223 6.38 5.14 -5.44
C PHE A 223 7.54 4.44 -4.73
N GLY A 224 8.07 3.36 -5.34
CA GLY A 224 9.04 2.45 -4.72
C GLY A 224 10.49 2.95 -4.66
N GLY A 225 10.77 4.21 -4.97
CA GLY A 225 12.13 4.76 -4.96
C GLY A 225 12.92 4.51 -6.26
N SER A 226 14.24 4.69 -6.22
CA SER A 226 15.10 4.61 -7.42
C SER A 226 15.16 3.22 -8.06
N GLU A 227 14.85 2.17 -7.29
CA GLU A 227 14.86 0.78 -7.75
C GLU A 227 13.44 0.21 -7.92
N ALA A 228 12.41 1.08 -7.95
CA ALA A 228 11.01 0.68 -8.05
C ALA A 228 10.75 -0.24 -9.24
N ALA A 229 11.28 0.08 -10.42
CA ALA A 229 11.05 -0.70 -11.64
C ALA A 229 11.50 -2.15 -11.52
N HIS A 230 12.68 -2.40 -10.93
CA HIS A 230 13.17 -3.76 -10.71
C HIS A 230 12.38 -4.50 -9.64
N ALA A 231 12.03 -3.83 -8.55
CA ALA A 231 11.18 -4.39 -7.51
C ALA A 231 9.79 -4.77 -8.05
N ILE A 232 9.24 -3.95 -8.97
CA ILE A 232 7.97 -4.24 -9.67
C ILE A 232 8.12 -5.53 -10.47
N GLY A 233 9.22 -5.66 -11.23
CA GLY A 233 9.55 -6.91 -11.93
C GLY A 233 9.61 -8.12 -11.00
N ASP A 234 10.32 -8.00 -9.87
CA ASP A 234 10.47 -9.09 -8.89
C ASP A 234 9.11 -9.59 -8.38
N VAL A 235 8.21 -8.66 -8.06
CA VAL A 235 6.87 -9.00 -7.59
C VAL A 235 6.02 -9.55 -8.74
N LEU A 236 5.95 -8.85 -9.88
CA LEU A 236 5.16 -9.29 -11.02
C LEU A 236 5.49 -10.72 -11.45
N PHE A 237 6.75 -11.14 -11.40
CA PHE A 237 7.17 -12.48 -11.78
C PHE A 237 7.26 -13.49 -10.63
N GLY A 238 6.94 -13.08 -9.40
CA GLY A 238 6.93 -13.96 -8.24
C GLY A 238 8.30 -14.31 -7.66
N ASP A 239 9.36 -13.58 -8.02
CA ASP A 239 10.64 -13.65 -7.32
C ASP A 239 10.49 -13.15 -5.88
N VAL A 240 9.55 -12.22 -5.65
CA VAL A 240 9.10 -11.77 -4.33
C VAL A 240 7.59 -11.93 -4.22
N ASN A 241 7.13 -12.60 -3.16
CA ASN A 241 5.71 -12.64 -2.81
C ASN A 241 5.32 -11.36 -2.04
N PRO A 242 4.34 -10.56 -2.53
CA PRO A 242 3.97 -9.30 -1.88
C PRO A 242 3.45 -9.55 -0.46
N SER A 243 3.88 -8.68 0.45
CA SER A 243 3.59 -8.78 1.89
C SER A 243 3.33 -7.43 2.57
N GLY A 244 3.16 -6.36 1.79
CA GLY A 244 2.77 -5.06 2.31
C GLY A 244 1.31 -5.07 2.79
N LYS A 245 1.03 -4.27 3.82
CA LYS A 245 -0.32 -4.00 4.33
C LYS A 245 -0.56 -2.48 4.34
N LEU A 246 -1.79 -2.06 4.04
CA LEU A 246 -2.17 -0.65 4.02
C LEU A 246 -2.06 -0.02 5.41
N VAL A 247 -1.46 1.17 5.48
CA VAL A 247 -1.38 1.97 6.71
C VAL A 247 -2.40 3.12 6.74
N ALA A 248 -3.22 3.24 5.69
CA ALA A 248 -4.31 4.20 5.58
C ALA A 248 -5.50 3.55 4.88
N THR A 249 -6.70 3.98 5.24
CA THR A 249 -7.96 3.44 4.70
C THR A 249 -8.18 3.94 3.27
N PHE A 250 -8.60 3.05 2.36
CA PHE A 250 -9.02 3.43 1.00
C PHE A 250 -10.54 3.55 0.96
N PRO A 251 -11.09 4.77 0.78
CA PRO A 251 -12.54 4.98 0.75
C PRO A 251 -13.14 4.53 -0.60
N GLN A 252 -14.45 4.30 -0.62
CA GLN A 252 -15.22 4.06 -1.83
C GLN A 252 -15.43 5.35 -2.64
N ASN A 253 -15.63 6.48 -1.95
CA ASN A 253 -15.73 7.81 -2.56
C ASN A 253 -15.21 8.90 -1.62
N VAL A 254 -14.98 10.12 -2.15
CA VAL A 254 -14.49 11.26 -1.35
C VAL A 254 -15.49 11.74 -0.30
N GLY A 255 -16.79 11.46 -0.48
CA GLY A 255 -17.85 11.81 0.46
C GLY A 255 -17.80 11.06 1.79
N GLN A 256 -17.06 9.95 1.86
CA GLN A 256 -16.82 9.22 3.12
C GLN A 256 -15.72 9.86 3.99
N ILE A 257 -14.95 10.83 3.48
CA ILE A 257 -13.81 11.39 4.21
C ILE A 257 -14.30 12.31 5.34
N PRO A 258 -13.79 12.17 6.58
CA PRO A 258 -12.74 11.24 7.03
C PRO A 258 -13.26 9.84 7.35
N LEU A 259 -12.56 8.80 6.85
CA LEU A 259 -12.84 7.39 7.13
C LEU A 259 -11.58 6.71 7.72
N PHE A 260 -11.72 6.13 8.91
CA PHE A 260 -10.60 5.53 9.64
C PHE A 260 -11.08 4.41 10.58
N TYR A 261 -10.27 3.36 10.74
CA TYR A 261 -10.66 2.13 11.44
C TYR A 261 -10.88 2.30 12.96
N ASN A 262 -10.14 3.22 13.60
CA ASN A 262 -10.22 3.51 15.03
C ASN A 262 -11.28 4.59 15.33
N HIS A 263 -12.43 4.49 14.66
CA HIS A 263 -13.58 5.36 14.87
C HIS A 263 -14.33 5.02 16.17
N LYS A 264 -15.20 5.93 16.61
CA LYS A 264 -16.12 5.66 17.73
C LYS A 264 -17.34 4.89 17.22
N ASN A 265 -18.03 4.18 18.12
CA ASN A 265 -19.21 3.38 17.76
C ASN A 265 -20.45 4.21 17.40
N THR A 266 -20.52 5.48 17.86
CA THR A 266 -21.72 6.34 17.87
C THR A 266 -22.86 5.78 18.72
N GLY A 267 -23.91 6.58 18.94
CA GLY A 267 -25.13 6.13 19.64
C GLY A 267 -26.10 5.34 18.75
N ARG A 268 -25.86 5.28 17.43
CA ARG A 268 -26.72 4.59 16.46
C ARG A 268 -25.89 3.84 15.42
N PRO A 269 -25.04 2.87 15.85
CA PRO A 269 -24.23 2.08 14.92
C PRO A 269 -25.13 1.35 13.92
N LEU A 270 -24.65 1.25 12.69
CA LEU A 270 -25.18 0.30 11.72
C LEU A 270 -24.53 -1.07 12.00
N HIS A 271 -25.33 -2.12 12.11
CA HIS A 271 -24.80 -3.47 12.26
C HIS A 271 -24.20 -3.98 10.95
N GLU A 272 -23.23 -4.89 11.04
CA GLU A 272 -22.54 -5.46 9.88
C GLU A 272 -23.53 -6.10 8.88
N GLY A 273 -23.32 -5.85 7.58
CA GLY A 273 -24.16 -6.40 6.51
C GLY A 273 -25.58 -5.81 6.43
N ARG A 274 -25.88 -4.72 7.13
CA ARG A 274 -27.23 -4.14 7.23
C ARG A 274 -27.44 -2.84 6.47
N TRP A 275 -26.49 -2.42 5.65
CA TRP A 275 -26.71 -1.27 4.78
C TRP A 275 -27.82 -1.60 3.76
N PHE A 276 -28.91 -0.84 3.65
CA PHE A 276 -29.28 0.42 4.32
C PHE A 276 -30.33 0.24 5.42
N GLU A 277 -30.19 0.98 6.54
CA GLU A 277 -31.20 1.05 7.61
C GLU A 277 -31.48 2.51 8.02
N LYS A 278 -32.76 2.94 7.93
CA LYS A 278 -33.16 4.29 8.34
C LYS A 278 -32.92 4.51 9.84
N PHE A 279 -32.57 5.74 10.20
CA PHE A 279 -32.26 6.17 11.58
C PHE A 279 -30.97 5.60 12.19
N ARG A 280 -30.17 4.84 11.44
CA ARG A 280 -28.78 4.50 11.78
C ARG A 280 -27.80 5.53 11.22
N SER A 281 -26.58 5.55 11.75
CA SER A 281 -25.48 6.36 11.22
C SER A 281 -24.94 5.71 9.95
N ASN A 282 -25.59 5.94 8.81
CA ASN A 282 -25.21 5.46 7.48
C ASN A 282 -25.70 6.41 6.38
N TYR A 283 -25.10 6.31 5.19
CA TYR A 283 -25.48 7.10 4.02
C TYR A 283 -26.53 6.39 3.15
N LEU A 284 -27.20 7.16 2.30
CA LEU A 284 -28.25 6.65 1.39
C LEU A 284 -27.67 5.92 0.17
N ASP A 285 -26.46 6.28 -0.25
CA ASP A 285 -25.88 6.01 -1.56
C ASP A 285 -24.57 5.21 -1.49
N VAL A 286 -24.02 4.99 -0.30
CA VAL A 286 -22.85 4.13 -0.07
C VAL A 286 -22.86 3.53 1.34
N SER A 287 -22.30 2.33 1.50
CA SER A 287 -22.08 1.74 2.83
C SER A 287 -21.04 2.53 3.64
N ASN A 288 -20.94 2.25 4.94
CA ASN A 288 -19.90 2.84 5.79
C ASN A 288 -18.53 2.16 5.62
N ASP A 289 -18.49 1.00 4.97
CA ASP A 289 -17.27 0.22 4.82
C ASP A 289 -16.27 0.95 3.89
N PRO A 290 -14.97 0.81 4.14
CA PRO A 290 -13.97 1.21 3.16
C PRO A 290 -13.94 0.21 2.01
N LEU A 291 -13.37 0.62 0.87
CA LEU A 291 -13.03 -0.33 -0.18
C LEU A 291 -11.93 -1.29 0.27
N TYR A 292 -10.88 -0.73 0.89
CA TYR A 292 -9.84 -1.51 1.56
C TYR A 292 -9.59 -0.94 2.97
N PRO A 293 -9.76 -1.76 4.03
CA PRO A 293 -9.59 -1.29 5.40
C PRO A 293 -8.11 -1.09 5.76
N PHE A 294 -7.86 -0.43 6.89
CA PHE A 294 -6.53 -0.38 7.49
C PHE A 294 -5.98 -1.79 7.68
N GLY A 295 -4.69 -1.98 7.43
CA GLY A 295 -4.02 -3.27 7.56
C GLY A 295 -4.28 -4.26 6.42
N TYR A 296 -5.05 -3.88 5.38
CA TYR A 296 -5.37 -4.77 4.26
C TYR A 296 -4.17 -5.00 3.33
N GLY A 297 -4.03 -6.21 2.83
CA GLY A 297 -3.04 -6.56 1.80
C GLY A 297 -3.01 -8.07 1.59
N LEU A 298 -3.11 -8.48 0.33
CA LEU A 298 -3.09 -9.88 -0.08
C LEU A 298 -1.65 -10.38 -0.28
N SER A 299 -1.55 -11.68 -0.52
CA SER A 299 -0.32 -12.39 -0.86
C SER A 299 -0.62 -13.32 -2.06
N TYR A 300 0.42 -13.88 -2.69
CA TYR A 300 0.25 -15.00 -3.61
C TYR A 300 -0.16 -16.29 -2.89
N THR A 301 0.02 -16.34 -1.57
CA THR A 301 -0.49 -17.42 -0.72
C THR A 301 -1.66 -16.96 0.14
N THR A 302 -2.25 -17.90 0.89
CA THR A 302 -3.32 -17.62 1.86
C THR A 302 -2.88 -18.00 3.26
N PHE A 303 -3.33 -17.23 4.25
CA PHE A 303 -3.07 -17.50 5.66
C PHE A 303 -4.39 -17.74 6.39
N SER A 304 -4.44 -18.77 7.22
CA SER A 304 -5.55 -19.05 8.12
C SER A 304 -5.13 -18.83 9.58
N TYR A 305 -6.09 -18.43 10.41
CA TYR A 305 -5.88 -18.10 11.82
C TYR A 305 -6.72 -19.01 12.70
N SER A 306 -6.10 -19.59 13.72
CA SER A 306 -6.85 -20.21 14.83
C SER A 306 -7.61 -19.15 15.63
N ASP A 307 -8.51 -19.58 16.50
CA ASP A 307 -9.10 -18.68 17.49
C ASP A 307 -8.02 -18.14 18.46
N VAL A 308 -8.27 -16.95 19.03
CA VAL A 308 -7.36 -16.30 19.97
C VAL A 308 -7.34 -17.06 21.29
N LYS A 309 -6.15 -17.47 21.74
CA LYS A 309 -5.93 -18.08 23.05
C LYS A 309 -5.32 -17.06 23.99
N LEU A 310 -6.00 -16.81 25.12
CA LEU A 310 -5.49 -15.96 26.19
C LEU A 310 -4.89 -16.84 27.30
N SER A 311 -3.75 -16.44 27.85
CA SER A 311 -3.15 -17.12 29.01
C SER A 311 -3.98 -16.99 30.29
N SER A 312 -4.85 -15.97 30.34
CA SER A 312 -5.80 -15.70 31.42
C SER A 312 -6.96 -14.86 30.86
N THR A 313 -8.16 -15.00 31.43
CA THR A 313 -9.32 -14.14 31.14
C THR A 313 -9.41 -12.94 32.07
N THR A 314 -8.47 -12.79 33.00
CA THR A 314 -8.37 -11.64 33.90
C THR A 314 -6.95 -11.07 33.91
N LEU A 315 -6.83 -9.76 34.01
CA LEU A 315 -5.59 -9.01 34.13
C LEU A 315 -5.63 -8.16 35.40
N ASP A 316 -4.58 -8.18 36.21
CA ASP A 316 -4.44 -7.26 37.35
C ASP A 316 -3.68 -5.99 36.94
N ALA A 317 -3.85 -4.90 37.68
CA ALA A 317 -3.22 -3.59 37.43
C ALA A 317 -1.67 -3.59 37.36
N LYS A 318 -1.02 -4.68 37.79
CA LYS A 318 0.45 -4.90 37.70
C LYS A 318 0.82 -6.19 36.95
N GLY A 319 -0.17 -6.89 36.41
CA GLY A 319 0.01 -8.18 35.76
C GLY A 319 0.30 -8.07 34.27
N GLU A 320 0.34 -9.22 33.63
CA GLU A 320 0.43 -9.38 32.19
C GLU A 320 -0.40 -10.58 31.75
N LEU A 321 -0.89 -10.56 30.51
CA LEU A 321 -1.44 -11.73 29.85
C LEU A 321 -0.85 -11.86 28.45
N THR A 322 -0.85 -13.08 27.93
CA THR A 322 -0.42 -13.36 26.55
C THR A 322 -1.63 -13.72 25.71
N ALA A 323 -1.80 -13.03 24.58
CA ALA A 323 -2.73 -13.39 23.54
C ALA A 323 -1.99 -14.05 22.38
N SER A 324 -2.41 -15.24 21.96
CA SER A 324 -1.73 -16.02 20.94
C SER A 324 -2.67 -16.58 19.88
N VAL A 325 -2.15 -16.71 18.66
CA VAL A 325 -2.82 -17.35 17.52
C VAL A 325 -1.84 -18.23 16.77
N THR A 326 -2.32 -19.37 16.27
CA THR A 326 -1.59 -20.14 15.26
C THR A 326 -1.98 -19.64 13.88
N VAL A 327 -0.97 -19.22 13.10
CA VAL A 327 -1.12 -18.78 11.71
C VAL A 327 -0.56 -19.86 10.81
N THR A 328 -1.37 -20.35 9.87
CA THR A 328 -0.97 -21.41 8.93
C THR A 328 -0.99 -20.88 7.52
N ASN A 329 0.11 -21.05 6.80
CA ASN A 329 0.15 -20.79 5.36
C ASN A 329 -0.54 -21.95 4.64
N THR A 330 -1.75 -21.69 4.14
CA THR A 330 -2.64 -22.68 3.51
C THR A 330 -2.54 -22.70 1.98
N GLY A 331 -1.74 -21.80 1.40
CA GLY A 331 -1.57 -21.74 -0.05
C GLY A 331 -0.34 -22.50 -0.54
N LYS A 332 0.07 -22.18 -1.78
CA LYS A 332 1.13 -22.91 -2.51
C LYS A 332 2.47 -22.17 -2.56
N TYR A 333 2.52 -20.95 -2.04
CA TYR A 333 3.70 -20.10 -2.09
C TYR A 333 4.18 -19.84 -0.67
N ASP A 334 5.50 -19.81 -0.48
CA ASP A 334 6.08 -19.24 0.72
C ASP A 334 5.75 -17.74 0.77
N GLY A 335 5.54 -17.19 1.96
CA GLY A 335 5.15 -15.78 2.08
C GLY A 335 5.31 -15.25 3.49
N ALA A 336 5.36 -13.92 3.60
CA ALA A 336 5.31 -13.23 4.88
C ALA A 336 3.92 -12.66 5.13
N GLU A 337 3.46 -12.76 6.38
CA GLU A 337 2.20 -12.19 6.85
C GLU A 337 2.46 -11.22 8.00
N VAL A 338 1.74 -10.09 8.01
CA VAL A 338 1.74 -9.15 9.13
C VAL A 338 0.53 -9.47 10.01
N VAL A 339 0.79 -10.17 11.11
CA VAL A 339 -0.21 -10.49 12.13
C VAL A 339 -0.42 -9.26 13.01
N GLN A 340 -1.66 -8.77 13.06
CA GLN A 340 -2.00 -7.47 13.67
C GLN A 340 -2.82 -7.68 14.94
N LEU A 341 -2.39 -7.07 16.04
CA LEU A 341 -3.09 -7.04 17.32
C LEU A 341 -3.86 -5.73 17.46
N TYR A 342 -5.16 -5.83 17.66
CA TYR A 342 -6.01 -4.72 18.06
C TYR A 342 -6.66 -4.98 19.41
N ILE A 343 -6.93 -3.89 20.15
CA ILE A 343 -7.65 -3.94 21.42
C ILE A 343 -8.82 -2.96 21.36
N ARG A 344 -9.97 -3.39 21.88
CA ARG A 344 -11.11 -2.52 22.15
C ARG A 344 -11.36 -2.49 23.65
N ASP A 345 -11.32 -1.29 24.20
CA ASP A 345 -11.88 -0.98 25.52
C ASP A 345 -13.39 -0.81 25.37
N LEU A 346 -14.18 -1.69 26.01
CA LEU A 346 -15.63 -1.76 25.75
C LEU A 346 -16.38 -0.58 26.36
N VAL A 347 -15.96 -0.13 27.53
CA VAL A 347 -16.63 0.90 28.31
C VAL A 347 -15.57 1.75 28.99
N GLY A 348 -15.57 3.04 28.70
CA GLY A 348 -14.74 4.01 29.39
C GLY A 348 -15.53 5.25 29.80
N SER A 349 -14.93 6.07 30.67
CA SER A 349 -15.44 7.38 31.10
C SER A 349 -15.67 8.35 29.92
N VAL A 350 -14.97 8.12 28.81
CA VAL A 350 -15.18 8.75 27.51
C VAL A 350 -15.35 7.66 26.45
N THR A 351 -16.05 7.99 25.35
CA THR A 351 -16.22 7.03 24.25
C THR A 351 -14.87 6.52 23.75
N ARG A 352 -14.72 5.19 23.68
CA ARG A 352 -13.50 4.53 23.21
C ARG A 352 -13.65 4.11 21.74
N PRO A 353 -12.54 4.04 20.97
CA PRO A 353 -12.57 3.51 19.61
C PRO A 353 -13.09 2.08 19.56
N VAL A 354 -13.68 1.68 18.43
CA VAL A 354 -14.15 0.30 18.22
C VAL A 354 -13.00 -0.71 18.17
N LYS A 355 -11.76 -0.25 17.93
CA LYS A 355 -10.49 -0.97 18.08
C LYS A 355 -9.32 0.00 17.88
N GLU A 356 -8.16 -0.32 18.44
CA GLU A 356 -6.89 0.40 18.25
C GLU A 356 -5.77 -0.60 18.00
N LEU A 357 -4.87 -0.37 17.03
CA LEU A 357 -3.68 -1.20 16.83
C LEU A 357 -2.75 -1.05 18.04
N LYS A 358 -2.36 -2.18 18.65
CA LYS A 358 -1.51 -2.22 19.85
C LYS A 358 -0.23 -3.04 19.66
N GLY A 359 -0.12 -3.77 18.57
CA GLY A 359 1.09 -4.52 18.20
C GLY A 359 0.95 -5.16 16.83
N PHE A 360 2.07 -5.57 16.25
CA PHE A 360 2.08 -6.41 15.04
C PHE A 360 3.38 -7.23 14.99
N GLU A 361 3.33 -8.36 14.30
CA GLU A 361 4.49 -9.20 14.02
C GLU A 361 4.46 -9.60 12.54
N LYS A 362 5.52 -9.28 11.80
CA LYS A 362 5.70 -9.77 10.42
C LYS A 362 6.47 -11.07 10.47
N THR A 363 5.83 -12.17 10.04
CA THR A 363 6.42 -13.50 10.11
C THR A 363 6.43 -14.17 8.74
N PHE A 364 7.55 -14.80 8.38
CA PHE A 364 7.67 -15.59 7.16
C PHE A 364 7.26 -17.04 7.44
N ILE A 365 6.36 -17.60 6.64
CA ILE A 365 5.80 -18.94 6.82
C ILE A 365 5.87 -19.69 5.49
N LYS A 366 6.54 -20.84 5.46
CA LYS A 366 6.60 -21.68 4.24
C LYS A 366 5.24 -22.28 3.92
N ALA A 367 5.00 -22.63 2.66
CA ALA A 367 3.76 -23.29 2.24
C ALA A 367 3.48 -24.55 3.09
N GLY A 368 2.28 -24.62 3.67
CA GLY A 368 1.86 -25.72 4.56
C GLY A 368 2.37 -25.65 6.01
N GLU A 369 3.24 -24.68 6.36
CA GLU A 369 3.76 -24.51 7.72
C GLU A 369 2.78 -23.69 8.60
N SER A 370 2.82 -23.95 9.90
CA SER A 370 2.13 -23.17 10.94
C SER A 370 3.13 -22.52 11.89
N LYS A 371 2.88 -21.27 12.29
CA LYS A 371 3.63 -20.57 13.35
C LYS A 371 2.70 -20.05 14.44
N ASN A 372 3.15 -20.15 15.69
CA ASN A 372 2.46 -19.52 16.81
C ASN A 372 2.98 -18.09 16.97
N VAL A 373 2.08 -17.11 16.90
CA VAL A 373 2.38 -15.69 17.12
C VAL A 373 1.74 -15.28 18.44
N SER A 374 2.50 -14.56 19.27
CA SER A 374 2.09 -14.25 20.65
C SER A 374 2.40 -12.80 21.00
N PHE A 375 1.42 -12.12 21.58
CA PHE A 375 1.53 -10.74 22.04
C PHE A 375 1.35 -10.65 23.54
N LYS A 376 2.27 -9.93 24.19
CA LYS A 376 2.19 -9.60 25.60
C LYS A 376 1.33 -8.35 25.79
N ILE A 377 0.31 -8.45 26.64
CA ILE A 377 -0.60 -7.37 26.99
C ILE A 377 -0.41 -7.02 28.46
N THR A 378 -0.11 -5.75 28.72
CA THR A 378 0.03 -5.17 30.06
C THR A 378 -0.91 -3.97 30.20
N PRO A 379 -1.24 -3.53 31.43
CA PRO A 379 -2.08 -2.34 31.63
C PRO A 379 -1.54 -1.07 30.97
N GLU A 380 -0.22 -0.98 30.74
CA GLU A 380 0.38 0.15 30.01
C GLU A 380 -0.12 0.24 28.56
N LEU A 381 -0.31 -0.90 27.87
CA LEU A 381 -0.87 -0.92 26.52
C LEU A 381 -2.35 -0.45 26.48
N LEU A 382 -3.04 -0.54 27.61
CA LEU A 382 -4.47 -0.22 27.75
C LEU A 382 -4.71 1.25 28.10
N LYS A 383 -3.65 2.01 28.40
CA LYS A 383 -3.78 3.42 28.75
C LYS A 383 -4.29 4.26 27.58
N PHE A 384 -5.02 5.30 27.93
CA PHE A 384 -5.50 6.35 27.04
C PHE A 384 -5.59 7.68 27.81
N TYR A 385 -5.75 8.78 27.08
CA TYR A 385 -6.00 10.09 27.69
C TYR A 385 -7.49 10.24 28.01
N ASN A 386 -7.82 10.33 29.29
CA ASN A 386 -9.20 10.55 29.74
C ASN A 386 -9.68 12.00 29.50
N TYR A 387 -10.86 12.35 30.00
CA TYR A 387 -11.44 13.69 29.87
C TYR A 387 -10.52 14.81 30.43
N ASN A 388 -9.77 14.51 31.48
CA ASN A 388 -8.83 15.44 32.14
C ASN A 388 -7.43 15.42 31.50
N LEU A 389 -7.25 14.71 30.38
CA LEU A 389 -5.96 14.48 29.73
C LEU A 389 -4.94 13.74 30.61
N GLU A 390 -5.43 12.92 31.54
CA GLU A 390 -4.60 12.02 32.33
C GLU A 390 -4.39 10.72 31.56
N TYR A 391 -3.14 10.25 31.49
CA TYR A 391 -2.79 9.02 30.78
C TYR A 391 -3.00 7.80 31.71
N VAL A 392 -4.20 7.23 31.64
CA VAL A 392 -4.72 6.24 32.59
C VAL A 392 -5.31 5.04 31.86
N PHE A 393 -5.46 3.91 32.55
CA PHE A 393 -6.33 2.81 32.13
C PHE A 393 -7.51 2.74 33.08
N GLU A 394 -8.63 2.20 32.63
CA GLU A 394 -9.84 2.01 33.44
C GLU A 394 -10.11 0.50 33.58
N LYS A 395 -10.61 0.10 34.76
CA LYS A 395 -11.02 -1.28 35.01
C LYS A 395 -12.26 -1.60 34.18
N GLY A 396 -12.34 -2.81 33.65
CA GLY A 396 -13.44 -3.21 32.78
C GLY A 396 -13.04 -4.29 31.77
N ASP A 397 -13.95 -4.54 30.83
CA ASP A 397 -13.80 -5.57 29.83
C ASP A 397 -13.12 -5.04 28.56
N PHE A 398 -12.21 -5.85 28.02
CA PHE A 398 -11.48 -5.56 26.80
C PHE A 398 -11.63 -6.72 25.80
N ASP A 399 -11.93 -6.38 24.54
CA ASP A 399 -11.81 -7.34 23.44
C ASP A 399 -10.40 -7.27 22.85
N VAL A 400 -9.74 -8.43 22.75
CA VAL A 400 -8.49 -8.64 22.04
C VAL A 400 -8.81 -9.23 20.68
N MET A 401 -8.30 -8.60 19.63
CA MET A 401 -8.56 -8.97 18.25
C MET A 401 -7.25 -9.21 17.52
N ILE A 402 -7.09 -10.36 16.86
CA ILE A 402 -5.89 -10.68 16.08
C ILE A 402 -6.30 -11.13 14.68
N GLY A 403 -5.68 -10.57 13.65
CA GLY A 403 -5.99 -10.91 12.26
C GLY A 403 -4.96 -10.41 11.25
N GLY A 404 -5.26 -10.61 9.96
CA GLY A 404 -4.41 -10.20 8.84
C GLY A 404 -4.72 -8.81 8.30
N ASN A 405 -5.78 -8.16 8.81
CA ASN A 405 -6.15 -6.77 8.60
C ASN A 405 -7.12 -6.30 9.71
N SER A 406 -7.54 -5.04 9.71
CA SER A 406 -8.40 -4.49 10.78
C SER A 406 -9.85 -4.93 10.74
N SER A 407 -10.35 -5.48 9.63
CA SER A 407 -11.71 -5.99 9.50
C SER A 407 -11.80 -7.49 9.83
N ASP A 408 -10.92 -8.30 9.25
CA ASP A 408 -10.94 -9.76 9.36
C ASP A 408 -10.11 -10.24 10.56
N VAL A 409 -10.75 -10.34 11.72
CA VAL A 409 -10.09 -10.65 13.00
C VAL A 409 -10.76 -11.80 13.74
N LYS A 410 -9.95 -12.53 14.51
CA LYS A 410 -10.38 -13.43 15.58
C LYS A 410 -10.39 -12.68 16.90
N SER A 411 -11.38 -12.93 17.75
CA SER A 411 -11.58 -12.15 18.97
C SER A 411 -11.67 -13.03 20.21
N ALA A 412 -11.13 -12.54 21.33
CA ALA A 412 -11.33 -13.07 22.67
C ALA A 412 -11.50 -11.90 23.66
N ARG A 413 -11.99 -12.17 24.86
CA ARG A 413 -12.25 -11.14 25.89
C ARG A 413 -11.51 -11.44 27.19
N PHE A 414 -11.04 -10.39 27.85
CA PHE A 414 -10.57 -10.44 29.23
C PHE A 414 -11.07 -9.24 30.03
N THR A 415 -10.98 -9.32 31.36
CA THR A 415 -11.35 -8.25 32.29
C THR A 415 -10.12 -7.73 33.03
N LEU A 416 -9.95 -6.40 33.09
CA LEU A 416 -8.94 -5.73 33.92
C LEU A 416 -9.55 -5.40 35.30
N ASN A 417 -9.00 -5.99 36.36
CA ASN A 417 -9.53 -5.94 37.73
C ASN A 417 -9.03 -4.77 38.59
#